data_AF-T0XVN8-F1
#
_entry.id   AF-T0XVN8-F1
#
_cell.length_a   1.000
_cell.length_b   1.000
_cell.length_c   1.000
_cell.angle_alpha   90.00
_cell.angle_beta   90.00
_cell.angle_gamma   90.00
#
_symmetry.space_group_name_H-M   'P 1'
#
loop_
_entity.id
_entity.type
_entity.pdbx_description
1 polymer ?
#
loop_
_entity_poly.entity_id
_entity_poly.type
_entity_poly.pdbx_seq_one_letter_code
_entity_poly.pdbx_strand_id
1 'polypeptide(L)'
;LIDELNRDPHIDGILVQLPLPDQIRSTTVIERIDPAKDVDGFHPYNVGRLAQRIPLIRPCTPYGIIKLLEHVGAPLKGQHAVIVGASNIVGRPMALELLLMGATTTVCHRFTSDLATFVRQADILVVAVGKPALVPGEWI
;
A
#
# COMPACT_ATOMS: atom_id res chain seq x y z
N LEU A 1 5.58 25.48 7.76
CA LEU A 1 4.51 24.51 8.02
C LEU A 1 4.99 23.11 8.41
N ILE A 2 5.40 22.19 7.52
CA ILE A 2 5.76 20.80 7.92
C ILE A 2 6.84 20.77 9.02
N ASP A 3 7.90 21.58 8.88
CA ASP A 3 8.94 21.69 9.89
C ASP A 3 8.44 22.23 11.24
N GLU A 4 7.39 23.05 11.25
CA GLU A 4 6.77 23.57 12.48
C GLU A 4 5.94 22.48 13.15
N LEU A 5 5.11 21.77 12.37
CA LEU A 5 4.28 20.65 12.86
C LEU A 5 5.14 19.49 13.39
N ASN A 6 6.28 19.21 12.76
CA ASN A 6 7.23 18.22 13.25
C ASN A 6 7.76 18.56 14.65
N ARG A 7 7.99 19.85 14.93
CA ARG A 7 8.53 20.31 16.22
C ARG A 7 7.46 20.51 17.30
N ASP A 8 6.19 20.59 16.92
CA ASP A 8 5.10 20.79 17.86
C ASP A 8 4.82 19.50 18.68
N PRO A 9 5.03 19.49 20.00
CA PRO A 9 4.80 18.31 20.84
C PRO A 9 3.30 17.97 21.01
N HIS A 10 2.38 18.84 20.61
CA HIS A 10 0.94 18.59 20.65
C HIS A 10 0.41 17.93 19.36
N ILE A 11 1.26 17.73 18.35
CA ILE A 11 0.90 17.11 17.08
C ILE A 11 1.52 15.72 17.01
N ASP A 12 0.69 14.67 17.05
CA ASP A 12 1.14 13.28 16.92
C ASP A 12 1.18 12.80 15.47
N GLY A 13 0.45 13.47 14.57
CA GLY A 13 0.27 13.02 13.20
C GLY A 13 0.14 14.14 12.19
N ILE A 14 0.76 13.96 11.04
CA ILE A 14 0.70 14.87 9.90
C ILE A 14 0.21 14.08 8.70
N LEU A 15 -0.89 14.55 8.10
CA LEU A 15 -1.45 13.98 6.89
C LEU A 15 -1.48 15.06 5.80
N VAL A 16 -0.98 14.70 4.62
CA VAL A 16 -0.96 15.59 3.45
C VAL A 16 -1.83 14.98 2.36
N GLN A 17 -2.92 15.67 2.03
CA GLN A 17 -3.85 15.23 1.00
C GLN A 17 -3.18 15.25 -0.39
N LEU A 18 -3.28 14.13 -1.10
CA LEU A 18 -2.82 13.98 -2.49
C LEU A 18 -4.01 13.97 -3.48
N PRO A 19 -3.82 14.32 -4.76
CA PRO A 19 -2.59 14.83 -5.36
C PRO A 19 -2.32 16.29 -4.95
N LEU A 20 -1.04 16.65 -4.85
CA LEU A 20 -0.64 18.05 -4.73
C LEU A 20 -0.63 18.73 -6.11
N PRO A 21 -0.70 20.07 -6.17
CA PRO A 21 -0.47 20.80 -7.41
C PRO A 21 0.85 20.41 -8.09
N ASP A 22 0.88 20.34 -9.43
CA ASP A 22 1.99 19.78 -10.22
C ASP A 22 3.35 20.44 -9.94
N GLN A 23 3.35 21.72 -9.54
CA GLN A 23 4.55 22.46 -9.16
C GLN A 23 5.16 22.00 -7.82
N ILE A 24 4.43 21.22 -7.02
CA ILE A 24 4.89 20.72 -5.72
C ILE A 24 5.31 19.25 -5.85
N ARG A 25 6.57 19.00 -5.54
CA ARG A 25 7.10 17.64 -5.45
C ARG A 25 6.56 16.93 -4.21
N SER A 26 5.58 16.05 -4.41
CA SER A 26 4.97 15.25 -3.32
C SER A 26 6.01 14.46 -2.51
N THR A 27 7.05 13.92 -3.15
CA THR A 27 8.13 13.20 -2.46
C THR A 27 8.85 14.07 -1.45
N THR A 28 9.16 15.32 -1.80
CA THR A 28 9.83 16.27 -0.90
C THR A 28 8.96 16.64 0.30
N VAL A 29 7.64 16.70 0.12
CA VAL A 29 6.71 16.98 1.23
C VAL A 29 6.61 15.77 2.16
N ILE A 30 6.40 14.57 1.60
CA ILE A 30 6.26 13.32 2.36
C ILE A 30 7.54 13.01 3.15
N GLU A 31 8.71 13.09 2.51
CA GLU A 31 10.01 12.84 3.15
C GLU A 31 10.39 13.90 4.20
N ARG A 32 9.68 15.04 4.24
CA ARG A 32 9.90 16.04 5.28
C ARG A 32 9.13 15.76 6.56
N ILE A 33 8.06 14.97 6.50
CA ILE A 33 7.30 14.57 7.69
C ILE A 33 8.19 13.67 8.55
N ASP A 34 8.25 13.92 9.85
CA ASP A 34 8.93 12.99 10.77
C ASP A 34 8.31 11.59 10.64
N PRO A 35 9.07 10.50 10.42
CA PRO A 35 8.52 9.16 10.29
C PRO A 35 7.61 8.74 11.45
N ALA A 36 7.84 9.25 12.67
CA ALA A 36 7.00 8.99 13.83
C ALA A 36 5.65 9.71 13.79
N LYS A 37 5.52 10.75 12.96
CA LYS A 37 4.28 11.53 12.74
C LYS A 37 3.66 11.27 11.36
N ASP A 38 4.27 10.45 10.52
CA ASP A 38 3.73 10.05 9.21
C ASP A 38 2.60 9.04 9.39
N VAL A 39 1.43 9.52 9.81
CA VAL A 39 0.25 8.69 10.09
C VAL A 39 -0.36 8.07 8.83
N ASP A 40 0.01 8.55 7.64
CA ASP A 40 -0.39 7.95 6.35
C ASP A 40 0.54 6.80 5.93
N GLY A 41 1.73 6.71 6.53
CA GLY A 41 2.66 5.59 6.41
C GLY A 41 3.49 5.55 5.13
N PHE A 42 3.48 6.62 4.33
CA PHE A 42 4.15 6.68 3.02
C PHE A 42 5.60 7.17 3.08
N HIS A 43 6.07 7.62 4.25
CA HIS A 43 7.47 7.99 4.43
C HIS A 43 8.37 6.78 4.09
N PRO A 44 9.40 6.95 3.23
CA PRO A 44 10.25 5.83 2.80
C PRO A 44 10.85 5.02 3.95
N TYR A 45 11.16 5.68 5.08
CA TYR A 45 11.54 5.03 6.33
C TYR A 45 10.50 3.99 6.80
N ASN A 46 9.23 4.37 6.94
CA ASN A 46 8.16 3.48 7.39
C ASN A 46 7.91 2.33 6.41
N VAL A 47 7.92 2.61 5.10
CA VAL A 47 7.83 1.56 4.07
C VAL A 47 9.03 0.62 4.11
N GLY A 48 10.24 1.14 4.34
CA GLY A 48 11.45 0.34 4.51
C GLY A 48 11.40 -0.57 5.75
N ARG A 49 10.88 -0.06 6.87
CA ARG A 49 10.63 -0.83 8.09
C ARG A 49 9.63 -1.95 7.86
N LEU A 50 8.57 -1.70 7.10
CA LEU A 50 7.63 -2.72 6.66
C LEU A 50 8.33 -3.80 5.80
N ALA A 51 9.13 -3.40 4.82
CA ALA A 51 9.89 -4.33 3.96
C ALA A 51 10.86 -5.21 4.77
N GLN A 52 11.44 -4.68 5.85
CA GLN A 52 12.32 -5.38 6.77
C GLN A 52 11.58 -6.24 7.81
N ARG A 53 10.24 -6.35 7.73
CA ARG A 53 9.39 -7.10 8.67
C ARG A 53 9.43 -6.57 10.11
N ILE A 54 9.73 -5.28 10.28
CA ILE A 54 9.76 -4.57 11.56
C ILE A 54 8.91 -3.28 11.49
N PRO A 55 7.63 -3.38 11.07
CA PRO A 55 6.79 -2.23 10.77
C PRO A 55 6.62 -1.32 11.99
N LEU A 56 6.55 -0.01 11.73
CA LEU A 56 6.11 1.00 12.69
C LEU A 56 4.73 1.48 12.25
N ILE A 57 4.61 2.73 11.82
CA ILE A 57 3.42 3.19 11.11
C ILE A 57 3.41 2.54 9.72
N ARG A 58 2.22 2.11 9.30
CA ARG A 58 2.02 1.37 8.04
C ARG A 58 1.10 2.14 7.12
N PRO A 59 1.28 2.02 5.79
CA PRO A 59 0.36 2.56 4.80
C PRO A 59 -1.10 2.21 5.09
N CYS A 60 -1.94 3.24 5.26
CA CYS A 60 -3.31 3.11 5.75
C CYS A 60 -4.16 2.12 4.94
N THR A 61 -4.22 2.29 3.61
CA THR A 61 -5.06 1.45 2.73
C THR A 61 -4.61 -0.01 2.73
N PRO A 62 -3.33 -0.35 2.47
CA PRO A 62 -2.84 -1.72 2.59
C PRO A 62 -3.11 -2.36 3.95
N TYR A 63 -2.83 -1.62 5.03
CA TYR A 63 -3.00 -2.16 6.37
C TYR A 63 -4.47 -2.36 6.73
N GLY A 64 -5.34 -1.45 6.30
CA GLY A 64 -6.80 -1.59 6.40
C GLY A 64 -7.30 -2.85 5.69
N ILE A 65 -6.79 -3.16 4.48
CA ILE A 65 -7.13 -4.38 3.75
C ILE A 65 -6.73 -5.63 4.55
N ILE A 66 -5.52 -5.65 5.13
CA ILE A 66 -5.11 -6.76 6.02
C ILE A 66 -6.08 -6.90 7.19
N LYS A 67 -6.49 -5.79 7.82
CA LYS A 67 -7.46 -5.82 8.92
C LYS A 67 -8.83 -6.35 8.51
N LEU A 68 -9.30 -6.01 7.32
CA LEU A 68 -10.54 -6.57 6.79
C LEU A 68 -10.43 -8.08 6.56
N LEU A 69 -9.32 -8.55 5.97
CA LEU A 69 -9.07 -9.97 5.73
C LEU A 69 -8.95 -10.77 7.03
N GLU A 70 -8.25 -10.24 8.03
CA GLU A 70 -8.17 -10.82 9.38
C GLU A 70 -9.56 -10.88 10.03
N HIS A 71 -10.36 -9.82 9.92
CA HIS A 71 -11.69 -9.74 10.52
C HIS A 71 -12.65 -10.80 9.97
N VAL A 72 -12.59 -11.08 8.67
CA VAL A 72 -13.43 -12.12 8.04
C VAL A 72 -12.84 -13.53 8.15
N GLY A 73 -11.68 -13.69 8.81
CA GLY A 73 -11.03 -14.99 8.99
C GLY A 73 -10.44 -15.59 7.71
N ALA A 74 -10.08 -14.76 6.72
CA ALA A 74 -9.49 -15.23 5.48
C ALA A 74 -8.09 -15.83 5.76
N PRO A 75 -7.77 -17.03 5.23
CA PRO A 75 -6.42 -17.55 5.31
C PRO A 75 -5.49 -16.66 4.47
N LEU A 76 -4.42 -16.12 5.07
CA LEU A 76 -3.42 -15.31 4.35
C LEU A 76 -2.14 -16.10 4.08
N LYS A 77 -1.68 -16.85 5.08
CA LYS A 77 -0.43 -17.59 5.01
C LYS A 77 -0.54 -18.75 4.02
N GLY A 78 0.38 -18.81 3.06
CA GLY A 78 0.43 -19.85 2.03
C GLY A 78 -0.45 -19.59 0.81
N GLN A 79 -1.37 -18.64 0.86
CA GLN A 79 -2.22 -18.29 -0.28
C GLN A 79 -1.42 -17.56 -1.37
N HIS A 80 -1.86 -17.71 -2.63
CA HIS A 80 -1.38 -16.90 -3.76
C HIS A 80 -2.17 -15.60 -3.84
N ALA A 81 -1.55 -14.51 -3.38
CA ALA A 81 -2.10 -13.17 -3.48
C ALA A 81 -1.60 -12.45 -4.74
N VAL A 82 -2.53 -11.91 -5.52
CA VAL A 82 -2.25 -11.15 -6.75
C VAL A 82 -2.74 -9.72 -6.55
N ILE A 83 -1.83 -8.76 -6.75
CA ILE A 83 -2.14 -7.34 -6.76
C ILE A 83 -2.13 -6.85 -8.20
N VAL A 84 -3.24 -6.27 -8.67
CA VAL A 84 -3.31 -5.57 -9.95
C VAL A 84 -3.15 -4.07 -9.68
N GLY A 85 -1.97 -3.53 -9.95
CA GLY A 85 -1.60 -2.15 -9.66
C GLY A 85 -0.34 -2.08 -8.80
N ALA A 86 0.61 -1.23 -9.20
CA ALA A 86 1.92 -1.09 -8.56
C ALA A 86 2.21 0.35 -8.10
N SER A 87 1.17 1.07 -7.65
CA SER A 87 1.30 2.43 -7.14
C SER A 87 2.10 2.46 -5.82
N ASN A 88 2.71 3.61 -5.52
CA ASN A 88 3.45 3.79 -4.27
C ASN A 88 2.53 3.84 -3.04
N ILE A 89 1.26 4.26 -3.24
CA ILE A 89 0.31 4.45 -2.14
C ILE A 89 -0.55 3.22 -1.82
N VAL A 90 -0.65 2.25 -2.74
CA VAL A 90 -1.43 1.02 -2.51
C VAL A 90 -0.67 -0.21 -2.96
N GLY A 91 -0.36 -0.33 -4.26
CA GLY A 91 0.10 -1.59 -4.84
C GLY A 91 1.38 -2.16 -4.23
N ARG A 92 2.43 -1.34 -4.18
CA ARG A 92 3.73 -1.72 -3.60
C ARG A 92 3.64 -2.03 -2.10
N PRO A 93 3.07 -1.16 -1.25
CA PRO A 93 2.96 -1.48 0.17
C PRO A 93 2.00 -2.65 0.46
N MET A 94 0.95 -2.84 -0.32
CA MET A 94 0.08 -4.03 -0.23
C MET A 94 0.87 -5.32 -0.46
N ALA A 95 1.78 -5.33 -1.43
CA ALA A 95 2.64 -6.48 -1.67
C ALA A 95 3.52 -6.79 -0.45
N LEU A 96 4.05 -5.76 0.22
CA LEU A 96 4.86 -5.94 1.43
C LEU A 96 4.03 -6.45 2.62
N GLU A 97 2.81 -5.93 2.81
CA GLU A 97 1.89 -6.45 3.84
C GLU A 97 1.55 -7.93 3.60
N LEU A 98 1.23 -8.31 2.37
CA LEU A 98 0.90 -9.71 2.04
C LEU A 98 2.09 -10.65 2.23
N LEU A 99 3.29 -10.22 1.84
CA LEU A 99 4.52 -10.95 2.14
C LEU A 99 4.76 -11.09 3.65
N LEU A 100 4.51 -10.03 4.43
CA LEU A 100 4.63 -10.05 5.88
C LEU A 100 3.67 -11.07 6.51
N MET A 101 2.45 -11.19 5.99
CA MET A 101 1.44 -12.17 6.41
C MET A 101 1.72 -13.59 5.90
N GLY A 102 2.73 -13.77 5.06
CA GLY A 102 3.18 -15.08 4.56
C GLY A 102 2.45 -15.57 3.31
N ALA A 103 1.86 -14.68 2.52
CA ALA A 103 1.30 -15.01 1.22
C ALA A 103 2.39 -15.06 0.13
N THR A 104 2.24 -15.97 -0.84
CA THR A 104 2.98 -15.89 -2.10
C THR A 104 2.42 -14.74 -2.89
N THR A 105 3.23 -13.74 -3.23
CA THR A 105 2.72 -12.45 -3.71
C THR A 105 3.17 -12.15 -5.14
N THR A 106 2.22 -11.84 -6.03
CA THR A 106 2.48 -11.38 -7.41
C THR A 106 1.97 -9.96 -7.60
N VAL A 107 2.81 -9.08 -8.15
CA VAL A 107 2.44 -7.69 -8.47
C VAL A 107 2.33 -7.53 -9.98
N CYS A 108 1.12 -7.30 -10.47
CA CYS A 108 0.81 -6.99 -11.85
C CYS A 108 0.69 -5.47 -12.06
N HIS A 109 0.92 -5.01 -13.29
CA HIS A 109 0.83 -3.60 -13.68
C HIS A 109 0.52 -3.47 -15.17
N ARG A 110 0.47 -2.23 -15.69
CA ARG A 110 0.14 -1.92 -17.09
C ARG A 110 1.03 -2.56 -18.16
N PHE A 111 2.13 -3.20 -17.77
CA PHE A 111 3.07 -3.87 -18.68
C PHE A 111 3.09 -5.38 -18.47
N THR A 112 2.23 -5.91 -17.59
CA THR A 112 2.07 -7.35 -17.40
C THR A 112 1.42 -7.94 -18.64
N SER A 113 2.13 -8.82 -19.33
CA SER A 113 1.59 -9.64 -20.40
C SER A 113 0.62 -10.67 -19.82
N ASP A 114 -0.52 -10.87 -20.49
CA ASP A 114 -1.54 -11.85 -20.10
C ASP A 114 -1.97 -11.74 -18.62
N LEU A 115 -2.48 -10.56 -18.26
CA LEU A 115 -2.97 -10.27 -16.91
C LEU A 115 -4.01 -11.30 -16.41
N ALA A 116 -4.86 -11.80 -17.31
CA ALA A 116 -5.93 -12.73 -16.97
C ALA A 116 -5.41 -14.03 -16.35
N THR A 117 -4.27 -14.54 -16.82
CA THR A 117 -3.64 -15.75 -16.28
C THR A 117 -3.26 -15.58 -14.80
N PHE A 118 -2.70 -14.44 -14.42
CA PHE A 118 -2.37 -14.17 -13.02
C PHE A 118 -3.62 -14.01 -12.17
N VAL A 119 -4.63 -13.31 -12.68
CA VAL A 119 -5.89 -13.10 -11.95
C VAL A 119 -6.60 -14.42 -11.64
N ARG A 120 -6.67 -15.34 -12.60
CA ARG A 120 -7.30 -16.67 -12.41
C ARG A 120 -6.60 -17.57 -11.39
N GLN A 121 -5.33 -17.30 -11.08
CA GLN A 121 -4.56 -18.07 -10.10
C GLN A 121 -4.69 -17.52 -8.68
N ALA A 122 -5.32 -16.34 -8.51
CA ALA A 122 -5.34 -15.63 -7.25
C ALA A 122 -6.32 -16.27 -6.26
N ASP A 123 -5.80 -16.74 -5.13
CA ASP A 123 -6.62 -17.02 -3.95
C ASP A 123 -7.11 -15.71 -3.30
N ILE A 124 -6.28 -14.66 -3.39
CA ILE A 124 -6.57 -13.31 -2.90
C ILE A 124 -6.26 -12.33 -4.02
N LEU A 125 -7.27 -11.61 -4.51
CA LEU A 125 -7.08 -10.60 -5.54
C LEU A 125 -7.30 -9.19 -4.98
N VAL A 126 -6.29 -8.33 -5.11
CA VAL A 126 -6.38 -6.89 -4.78
C VAL A 126 -6.26 -6.06 -6.06
N VAL A 127 -7.32 -5.35 -6.43
CA VAL A 127 -7.35 -4.50 -7.65
C VAL A 127 -7.23 -3.02 -7.27
N ALA A 128 -6.10 -2.39 -7.62
CA ALA A 128 -5.72 -1.03 -7.22
C ALA A 128 -5.28 -0.17 -8.42
N VAL A 129 -6.13 -0.10 -9.46
CA VAL A 129 -5.80 0.51 -10.76
C VAL A 129 -6.55 1.81 -11.10
N GLY A 130 -7.58 2.18 -10.32
CA GLY A 130 -8.38 3.39 -10.58
C GLY A 130 -9.09 3.41 -11.94
N LYS A 131 -9.29 2.25 -12.58
CA LYS A 131 -9.97 2.11 -13.87
C LYS A 131 -11.18 1.18 -13.72
N PRO A 132 -12.40 1.65 -14.00
CA PRO A 132 -13.61 0.83 -13.95
C PRO A 132 -13.48 -0.41 -14.84
N ALA A 133 -14.00 -1.54 -14.36
CA ALA A 133 -14.15 -2.80 -15.09
C ALA A 133 -12.85 -3.36 -15.73
N LEU A 134 -11.65 -2.99 -15.23
CA LEU A 134 -10.40 -3.52 -15.79
C LEU A 134 -10.27 -5.04 -15.61
N VAL A 135 -10.77 -5.57 -14.50
CA VAL A 135 -10.81 -7.01 -14.23
C VAL A 135 -12.26 -7.47 -14.40
N PRO A 136 -12.60 -8.15 -15.51
CA PRO A 136 -13.91 -8.77 -15.69
C PRO A 136 -14.14 -9.89 -14.68
N GLY A 137 -15.41 -10.10 -14.29
CA GLY A 137 -15.77 -11.17 -13.34
C GLY A 137 -15.44 -12.57 -13.84
N GLU A 138 -15.38 -12.80 -15.15
CA GLU A 138 -15.03 -14.09 -15.77
C GLU A 138 -13.56 -14.51 -15.58
N TRP A 139 -12.73 -13.64 -15.00
CA TRP A 139 -11.35 -13.97 -14.63
C TRP A 139 -11.26 -14.54 -13.21
N ILE A 140 -12.33 -14.46 -12.43
CA ILE A 140 -12.41 -14.92 -11.03
C ILE A 140 -13.07 -16.29 -10.97
#